data_AF-A0A0F5L9Q3-F1
#
_entry.id   AF-A0A0F5L9Q3-F1
#
_cell.length_a   1.000
_cell.length_b   1.000
_cell.length_c   1.000
_cell.angle_alpha   90.00
_cell.angle_beta   90.00
_cell.angle_gamma   90.00
#
_symmetry.space_group_name_H-M   'P 1'
#
loop_
_entity.id
_entity.type
_entity.pdbx_description
1 polymer ?
#
loop_
_entity_poly.entity_id
_entity_poly.type
_entity_poly.pdbx_seq_one_letter_code
_entity_poly.pdbx_strand_id
1 'polypeptide(L)' 'MSFSARARMAFLMTFAVYPVVVLYATVVAALTPGWEFWQRSMILVPFMATTIVFFIVPFIQTRFGAFIAGKKKAIA' A
#
# COMPACT_ATOMS: atom_id res chain seq x y z
N MET A 1 8.12 -11.75 -15.10
CA MET A 1 8.43 -10.31 -14.92
C MET A 1 9.93 -10.14 -14.86
N SER A 2 10.50 -9.22 -15.62
CA SER A 2 11.95 -8.91 -15.52
C SER A 2 12.27 -8.32 -14.14
N PHE A 3 13.53 -8.45 -13.69
CA PHE A 3 14.00 -7.89 -12.43
C PHE A 3 13.69 -6.39 -12.31
N SER A 4 13.84 -5.64 -13.41
CA SER A 4 13.51 -4.20 -13.49
C SER A 4 12.03 -3.89 -13.26
N ALA A 5 11.11 -4.76 -13.71
CA ALA A 5 9.67 -4.57 -13.46
C ALA A 5 9.31 -4.81 -11.98
N ARG A 6 9.96 -5.80 -11.33
CA ARG A 6 9.78 -6.07 -9.90
C ARG A 6 10.32 -4.92 -9.04
N ALA A 7 11.46 -4.32 -9.41
CA ALA A 7 12.01 -3.15 -8.73
C ALA A 7 11.10 -1.92 -8.83
N ARG A 8 10.54 -1.64 -10.02
CA ARG A 8 9.57 -0.55 -10.20
C ARG A 8 8.30 -0.77 -9.38
N MET A 9 7.79 -2.00 -9.36
CA MET A 9 6.66 -2.39 -8.53
C MET A 9 6.93 -2.18 -7.05
N ALA A 10 8.08 -2.65 -6.54
CA ALA A 10 8.47 -2.47 -5.16
C ALA A 10 8.58 -0.99 -4.78
N PHE A 11 9.21 -0.17 -5.64
CA PHE A 11 9.34 1.26 -5.41
C PHE A 11 7.98 1.99 -5.35
N LEU A 12 7.09 1.70 -6.30
CA LEU A 12 5.74 2.26 -6.31
C LEU A 12 4.93 1.84 -5.08
N MET A 13 5.02 0.56 -4.69
CA MET A 13 4.36 0.05 -3.49
C MET A 13 4.89 0.72 -2.23
N THR A 14 6.21 0.88 -2.08
CA THR A 14 6.80 1.57 -0.94
C THR A 14 6.30 3.02 -0.85
N PHE A 15 6.32 3.76 -1.97
CA PHE A 15 5.85 5.15 -1.98
C PHE A 15 4.36 5.31 -1.70
N ALA A 16 3.54 4.35 -2.12
CA ALA A 16 2.10 4.40 -1.90
C ALA A 16 1.70 3.93 -0.49
N VAL A 17 2.33 2.87 0.02
CA VAL A 17 1.98 2.28 1.32
C VAL A 17 2.60 3.05 2.48
N TYR A 18 3.83 3.55 2.34
CA TYR A 18 4.52 4.29 3.40
C TYR A 18 3.72 5.46 4.00
N PRO A 19 3.18 6.42 3.21
CA PRO A 19 2.40 7.52 3.77
C PRO A 19 1.11 7.05 4.44
N VAL A 20 0.49 5.97 3.95
CA VAL A 20 -0.70 5.37 4.57
C VAL A 20 -0.34 4.83 5.95
N VAL A 21 0.75 4.07 6.06
CA VAL A 21 1.23 3.53 7.34
C VAL A 21 1.49 4.66 8.33
N VAL A 22 2.18 5.72 7.89
CA VAL A 22 2.47 6.88 8.75
C VAL A 22 1.20 7.58 9.23
N LEU A 23 0.24 7.84 8.34
CA LEU A 23 -1.05 8.45 8.69
C LEU A 23 -1.85 7.61 9.69
N TYR A 24 -1.95 6.31 9.46
CA TYR A 24 -2.65 5.43 10.39
C TYR A 24 -1.92 5.35 11.72
N ALA A 25 -0.59 5.27 11.72
CA ALA A 25 0.19 5.19 12.95
C ALA A 25 0.05 6.47 13.80
N THR A 26 0.04 7.65 13.17
CA THR A 26 -0.15 8.92 13.89
C THR A 26 -1.56 9.04 14.45
N VAL A 27 -2.59 8.68 13.68
CA VAL A 27 -3.98 8.68 14.14
C VAL A 27 -4.19 7.70 15.29
N VAL A 28 -3.70 6.46 15.16
CA VAL A 28 -3.82 5.45 16.23
C VAL A 28 -3.06 5.87 17.47
N ALA A 29 -1.84 6.41 17.33
CA ALA A 29 -1.06 6.90 18.46
C ALA A 29 -1.77 8.04 19.22
N ALA A 30 -2.43 8.96 18.49
CA ALA A 30 -3.20 10.05 19.09
C ALA A 30 -4.48 9.55 19.80
N LEU A 31 -5.17 8.55 19.23
CA LEU A 31 -6.41 7.99 19.79
C LEU A 31 -6.18 7.02 20.95
N THR A 32 -4.98 6.46 21.07
CA THR A 32 -4.64 5.45 22.09
C THR A 32 -3.45 5.89 22.96
N PRO A 33 -3.56 7.00 23.70
CA PRO A 33 -2.51 7.41 24.63
C PRO A 33 -2.33 6.33 25.71
N GLY A 34 -1.08 5.97 26.01
CA GLY A 34 -0.74 4.94 27.00
C GLY A 34 -0.83 3.48 26.54
N TRP A 35 -1.27 3.22 25.30
CA TRP A 35 -1.27 1.86 24.76
C TRP A 35 0.14 1.40 24.39
N GLU A 36 0.43 0.16 24.74
CA GLU A 36 1.65 -0.53 24.33
C GLU A 36 1.66 -0.78 22.82
N PHE A 37 2.84 -0.95 22.24
CA PHE A 37 3.01 -1.09 20.79
C PHE A 37 2.16 -2.23 20.18
N TRP A 38 2.05 -3.35 20.89
CA TRP A 38 1.28 -4.51 20.43
C TRP A 38 -0.23 -4.23 20.40
N GLN A 39 -0.77 -3.49 21.39
CA GLN A 39 -2.20 -3.14 21.44
C GLN A 39 -2.57 -2.23 20.28
N ARG A 40 -1.70 -1.25 19.99
CA ARG A 40 -1.85 -0.38 18.82
C ARG A 40 -1.77 -1.18 17.53
N SER A 41 -0.84 -2.13 17.44
CA SER A 41 -0.67 -2.98 16.26
C SER A 41 -1.87 -3.87 15.97
N MET A 42 -2.60 -4.33 17.00
CA MET A 42 -3.84 -5.10 16.83
C MET A 42 -4.93 -4.32 16.08
N ILE A 43 -4.96 -2.99 16.23
CA ILE A 43 -5.89 -2.12 15.49
C ILE A 43 -5.25 -1.69 14.17
N LEU A 44 -4.00 -1.24 14.23
CA LEU A 44 -3.31 -0.67 13.10
C LEU A 44 -3.21 -1.65 11.92
N VAL A 45 -2.81 -2.90 12.18
CA VAL A 45 -2.57 -3.91 11.13
C VAL A 45 -3.83 -4.27 10.33
N PRO A 46 -4.97 -4.62 10.94
CA PRO A 46 -6.16 -4.96 10.15
C PRO A 46 -6.67 -3.78 9.33
N PHE A 47 -6.67 -2.56 9.88
CA PHE A 47 -7.06 -1.37 9.13
C PHE A 47 -6.12 -1.11 7.94
N MET A 48 -4.82 -1.18 8.15
CA MET A 48 -3.85 -1.04 7.05
C MET A 48 -4.02 -2.13 6.00
N ALA A 49 -4.18 -3.39 6.41
CA ALA A 49 -4.34 -4.51 5.49
C ALA A 49 -5.61 -4.36 4.63
N THR A 50 -6.74 -4.01 5.23
CA THR A 50 -7.99 -3.75 4.50
C THR A 50 -7.82 -2.57 3.54
N THR A 51 -7.26 -1.45 3.99
CA THR A 51 -7.03 -0.28 3.12
C THR A 51 -6.09 -0.62 1.96
N ILE A 52 -5.03 -1.39 2.21
CA ILE A 52 -4.08 -1.75 1.17
C ILE A 52 -4.72 -2.66 0.12
N VAL A 53 -5.40 -3.73 0.56
CA VAL A 53 -5.97 -4.73 -0.35
C VAL A 53 -7.15 -4.16 -1.16
N PHE A 54 -8.03 -3.39 -0.51
CA PHE A 54 -9.25 -2.90 -1.16
C PHE A 54 -9.08 -1.55 -1.88
N PHE A 55 -8.12 -0.71 -1.49
CA PHE A 55 -7.92 0.62 -2.09
C PHE A 55 -6.55 0.76 -2.76
N ILE A 56 -5.45 0.51 -2.06
CA ILE A 56 -4.10 0.82 -2.58
C ILE A 56 -3.72 -0.10 -3.75
N VAL A 57 -3.92 -1.41 -3.61
CA VAL A 57 -3.63 -2.40 -4.67
C VAL A 57 -4.41 -2.07 -5.95
N PRO A 58 -5.75 -1.92 -5.94
CA PRO A 58 -6.48 -1.58 -7.14
C PRO A 58 -6.17 -0.17 -7.63
N PHE A 59 -5.88 0.80 -6.76
CA PHE A 59 -5.48 2.15 -7.17
C PHE A 59 -4.15 2.15 -7.93
N ILE A 60 -3.14 1.43 -7.44
CA ILE A 60 -1.85 1.27 -8.14
C ILE A 60 -2.04 0.46 -9.43
N GLN A 61 -2.83 -0.61 -9.40
CA GLN A 61 -3.13 -1.39 -10.60
C GLN A 61 -3.94 -0.60 -11.63
N THR A 62 -4.79 0.34 -11.23
CA THR A 62 -5.60 1.15 -12.16
C THR A 62 -4.80 2.34 -12.68
N ARG A 63 -4.04 3.02 -11.82
CA ARG A 63 -3.30 4.25 -12.18
C ARG A 63 -1.94 3.97 -12.82
N PHE A 64 -1.26 2.91 -12.37
CA PHE A 64 0.05 2.49 -12.86
C PHE A 64 0.03 1.12 -13.54
N GLY A 65 -1.12 0.45 -13.66
CA GLY A 65 -1.22 -0.81 -14.41
C GLY A 65 -0.83 -0.67 -15.86
N ALA A 66 -1.13 0.45 -16.53
CA ALA A 66 -0.64 0.72 -17.88
C ALA A 66 0.89 0.89 -17.94
N PHE A 67 1.49 1.41 -16.86
CA PHE A 67 2.94 1.63 -16.73
C PHE A 67 3.70 0.34 -16.36
N ILE A 68 3.07 -0.55 -15.59
CA ILE A 68 3.62 -1.85 -15.17
C ILE A 68 3.34 -2.95 -16.21
N ALA A 69 2.19 -2.92 -16.88
CA ALA A 69 1.82 -3.89 -17.92
C ALA A 69 2.51 -3.65 -19.26
N GLY A 70 3.24 -2.54 -19.42
CA GLY A 70 4.11 -2.24 -20.57
C GLY A 70 3.53 -2.71 -21.90
N LYS A 71 2.54 -1.99 -22.46
CA LYS A 71 1.81 -2.40 -23.67
C LYS A 71 1.31 -3.85 -23.64
N LYS A 72 0.09 -4.06 -23.18
CA LYS A 72 -0.85 -4.86 -23.97
C LYS A 72 -1.87 -3.92 -24.58
N LYS A 73 -1.50 -3.33 -25.72
CA LYS A 73 -2.51 -2.93 -26.69
C LYS A 73 -3.18 -4.23 -27.10
N ALA A 74 -4.48 -4.34 -26.80
CA ALA A 74 -5.32 -5.39 -27.33
C ALA A 74 -5.15 -5.43 -28.86
N ILE A 75 -4.60 -6.53 -29.36
CA ILE A 75 -4.62 -7.00 -30.74
C ILE A 75 -4.45 -8.53 -30.57
N ALA A 76 -5.34 -9.43 -30.97
CA ALA A 76 -6.41 -9.38 -31.96
C ALA A 76 -7.72 -9.95 -31.37
#